data_AF-A0A9E0L1S4-F1
#
_entry.id   AF-A0A9E0L1S4-F1
#
_cell.length_a   1.000
_cell.length_b   1.000
_cell.length_c   1.000
_cell.angle_alpha   90.00
_cell.angle_beta   90.00
_cell.angle_gamma   90.00
#
_symmetry.space_group_name_H-M   'P 1'
#
loop_
_entity.id
_entity.type
_entity.pdbx_description
1 polymer ?
#
loop_
_entity_poly.entity_id
_entity_poly.type
_entity_poly.pdbx_seq_one_letter_code
_entity_poly.pdbx_strand_id
1 'polypeptide(L)' 'MDLDPNAKPKSRRGFAAMNPERRREIARKGGASVPGEKRSFAKDRDLAAAAGRKGGESSRGGGRTRGPLED' A
#
# COMPACT_ATOMS: atom_id res chain seq x y z
N MET A 1 2.60 19.51 -17.66
CA MET A 1 2.22 19.52 -16.24
C MET A 1 3.26 20.37 -15.54
N ASP A 2 2.94 21.64 -15.35
CA ASP A 2 3.82 22.63 -14.73
C ASP A 2 3.90 22.33 -13.24
N LEU A 3 5.08 21.88 -12.78
CA LEU A 3 5.35 21.66 -11.36
C LEU A 3 5.62 23.01 -10.72
N ASP A 4 4.67 23.50 -9.91
CA ASP A 4 4.79 24.75 -9.16
C ASP A 4 6.03 24.69 -8.23
N PRO A 5 7.04 25.56 -8.41
CA PRO A 5 8.28 25.53 -7.64
C PRO A 5 8.09 25.94 -6.17
N ASN A 6 6.91 26.43 -5.79
CA ASN A 6 6.59 26.84 -4.42
C ASN A 6 5.69 25.81 -3.68
N ALA A 7 5.44 24.64 -4.29
CA ALA A 7 4.65 23.58 -3.68
C ALA A 7 5.41 22.92 -2.52
N LYS A 8 4.99 23.22 -1.27
CA LYS A 8 5.56 22.61 -0.06
C LYS A 8 5.44 21.07 -0.10
N PRO A 9 6.48 20.31 0.26
CA PRO A 9 6.42 18.85 0.26
C PRO A 9 5.32 18.36 1.21
N LYS A 10 4.46 17.45 0.72
CA LYS A 10 3.40 16.86 1.55
C LYS A 10 4.04 16.15 2.75
N SER A 11 3.79 16.65 3.95
CA SER A 11 4.31 16.04 5.18
C SER A 11 3.74 14.63 5.35
N ARG A 12 4.59 13.69 5.78
CA ARG A 12 4.15 12.35 6.17
C ARG A 12 3.22 12.51 7.38
N ARG A 13 1.99 12.01 7.28
CA ARG A 13 0.97 12.02 8.35
C ARG A 13 0.33 10.64 8.50
N GLY A 14 -0.27 10.37 9.65
CA GLY A 14 -0.99 9.12 9.93
C GLY A 14 -0.12 7.87 9.74
N PHE A 15 -0.64 6.86 9.04
CA PHE A 15 0.06 5.59 8.80
C PHE A 15 1.41 5.72 8.08
N ALA A 16 1.55 6.75 7.22
CA ALA A 16 2.79 7.03 6.49
C ALA A 16 3.87 7.67 7.38
N ALA A 17 3.50 8.28 8.51
CA ALA A 17 4.41 8.88 9.48
C ALA A 17 4.86 7.91 10.59
N MET A 18 4.20 6.76 10.72
CA MET A 18 4.52 5.77 11.76
C MET A 18 5.82 5.03 11.45
N ASN A 19 6.48 4.56 12.53
CA ASN A 19 7.65 3.69 12.44
C ASN A 19 7.36 2.43 11.58
N PRO A 20 8.33 1.97 10.76
CA PRO A 20 8.13 0.84 9.86
C PRO A 20 7.66 -0.46 10.54
N GLU A 21 8.16 -0.73 11.73
CA GLU A 21 7.79 -1.91 12.53
C GLU A 21 6.33 -1.86 12.96
N ARG A 22 5.91 -0.74 13.59
CA ARG A 22 4.51 -0.49 13.98
C ARG A 22 3.58 -0.54 12.78
N ARG A 23 4.02 -0.03 11.62
CA ARG A 23 3.26 -0.09 10.36
C ARG A 23 3.03 -1.53 9.91
N ARG A 24 4.07 -2.37 9.94
CA ARG A 24 3.97 -3.80 9.61
C ARG A 24 3.08 -4.55 10.59
N GLU A 25 3.19 -4.26 11.88
CA GLU A 25 2.37 -4.88 12.92
C GLU A 25 0.88 -4.56 12.73
N ILE A 26 0.55 -3.28 12.50
CA ILE A 26 -0.84 -2.86 12.22
C ILE A 26 -1.37 -3.53 10.94
N ALA A 27 -0.58 -3.57 9.88
CA ALA A 27 -0.98 -4.25 8.64
C ALA A 27 -1.21 -5.75 8.86
N ARG A 28 -0.31 -6.41 9.61
CA ARG A 28 -0.44 -7.83 9.98
C ARG A 28 -1.70 -8.08 10.81
N LYS A 29 -1.96 -7.26 11.83
CA LYS A 29 -3.16 -7.35 12.68
C LYS A 29 -4.44 -7.09 11.88
N GLY A 30 -4.43 -6.13 10.96
CA GLY A 30 -5.54 -5.88 10.04
C GLY A 30 -5.88 -7.12 9.20
N GLY A 31 -4.88 -7.77 8.59
CA GLY A 31 -5.08 -9.00 7.84
C GLY A 31 -5.46 -10.22 8.69
N ALA A 32 -4.99 -10.28 9.93
CA ALA A 32 -5.29 -11.36 10.87
C ALA A 32 -6.67 -11.23 11.53
N SER A 33 -7.26 -10.04 11.55
CA SER A 33 -8.58 -9.77 12.18
C SER A 33 -9.73 -10.61 11.59
N VAL A 34 -9.56 -11.13 10.37
CA VAL A 34 -10.52 -12.01 9.72
C VAL A 34 -10.01 -13.46 9.81
N PRO A 35 -10.79 -14.38 10.42
CA PRO A 35 -10.48 -15.82 10.42
C PRO A 35 -10.20 -16.33 9.01
N GLY A 36 -9.25 -17.26 8.85
CA GLY A 36 -8.79 -17.73 7.54
C GLY A 36 -9.92 -18.11 6.59
N GLU A 37 -10.89 -18.87 7.08
CA GLU A 37 -12.08 -19.34 6.32
C GLU A 37 -13.00 -18.21 5.86
N LYS A 38 -12.98 -17.06 6.54
CA LYS A 38 -13.84 -15.90 6.25
C LYS A 38 -13.11 -14.80 5.46
N ARG A 39 -11.83 -14.98 5.14
CA ARG A 39 -11.07 -14.02 4.33
C ARG A 39 -11.62 -14.05 2.91
N SER A 40 -11.88 -12.87 2.33
CA SER A 40 -12.33 -12.76 0.93
C SER A 40 -11.38 -13.48 -0.04
N PHE A 41 -10.07 -13.49 0.27
CA PHE A 41 -9.04 -14.23 -0.47
C PHE A 41 -9.17 -15.75 -0.42
N ALA A 42 -9.74 -16.31 0.65
CA ALA A 42 -9.96 -17.76 0.80
C ALA A 42 -11.31 -18.20 0.19
N LYS A 43 -12.28 -17.28 0.10
CA LYS A 43 -13.64 -17.55 -0.40
C LYS A 43 -13.73 -17.49 -1.93
N ASP A 44 -13.14 -16.45 -2.52
CA ASP A 44 -13.23 -16.20 -3.96
C ASP A 44 -11.94 -15.55 -4.46
N ARG A 45 -11.17 -16.33 -5.23
CA ARG A 45 -9.86 -15.91 -5.74
C ARG A 45 -9.99 -14.78 -6.76
N ASP A 46 -11.08 -14.73 -7.52
CA ASP A 46 -11.28 -13.75 -8.58
C ASP A 46 -11.71 -12.41 -8.02
N LEU A 47 -12.60 -12.41 -7.01
CA LEU A 47 -12.97 -11.20 -6.26
C LEU A 47 -11.75 -10.57 -5.57
N ALA A 48 -10.91 -11.40 -4.95
CA ALA A 48 -9.67 -10.97 -4.34
C ALA A 48 -8.68 -10.36 -5.34
N ALA A 49 -8.51 -11.01 -6.50
CA ALA A 49 -7.67 -10.49 -7.57
C ALA A 49 -8.21 -9.14 -8.10
N ALA A 50 -9.53 -9.02 -8.29
CA ALA A 50 -10.16 -7.79 -8.74
C ALA A 50 -9.98 -6.64 -7.74
N ALA A 51 -10.19 -6.89 -6.44
CA ALA A 51 -9.96 -5.91 -5.39
C ALA A 51 -8.48 -5.48 -5.30
N GLY A 52 -7.55 -6.43 -5.44
CA GLY A 52 -6.11 -6.16 -5.50
C GLY A 52 -5.72 -5.27 -6.68
N ARG A 53 -6.23 -5.59 -7.88
CA ARG A 53 -6.01 -4.76 -9.08
C ARG A 53 -6.50 -3.33 -8.88
N LYS A 54 -7.74 -3.15 -8.41
CA LYS A 54 -8.33 -1.83 -8.16
C LYS A 54 -7.54 -1.02 -7.11
N GLY A 55 -7.04 -1.68 -6.07
CA GLY A 55 -6.17 -1.05 -5.07
C GLY A 55 -4.82 -0.63 -5.67
N GLY A 56 -4.24 -1.44 -6.54
CA GLY A 56 -3.02 -1.12 -7.30
C GLY A 56 -3.19 0.08 -8.23
N GLU A 57 -4.30 0.15 -8.95
CA GLU A 57 -4.66 1.28 -9.81
C GLU A 57 -4.80 2.59 -9.01
N SER A 58 -5.49 2.52 -7.87
CA SER A 58 -5.71 3.68 -6.99
C SER A 58 -4.43 4.19 -6.31
N SER A 59 -3.43 3.32 -6.17
CA SER A 59 -2.18 3.62 -5.45
C SER A 59 -1.05 4.06 -6.38
N ARG A 60 -1.29 4.53 -7.61
CA ARG A 60 -0.26 5.07 -8.53
C ARG A 60 1.06 4.26 -8.55
N GLY A 61 0.99 2.93 -8.41
CA GLY A 61 2.15 2.07 -8.27
C GLY A 61 2.99 2.38 -7.04
N GLY A 62 2.77 1.64 -5.95
CA GLY A 62 3.61 1.71 -4.76
C GLY A 62 5.09 1.47 -5.09
N GLY A 63 5.86 2.57 -5.16
CA GLY A 63 7.26 2.63 -4.73
C GLY A 63 8.21 1.60 -5.32
N ARG A 64 8.10 1.21 -6.59
CA ARG A 64 9.29 0.75 -7.33
C ARG A 64 10.11 1.97 -7.70
N THR A 65 10.72 2.61 -6.70
CA THR A 65 11.99 3.28 -6.95
C THR A 65 12.92 2.16 -7.40
N ARG A 66 13.05 1.99 -8.72
CA ARG A 66 14.24 1.35 -9.29
C ARG A 66 15.41 2.07 -8.64
N GLY A 67 16.12 1.38 -7.73
CA GLY A 67 17.49 1.80 -7.43
C GLY A 67 18.24 1.85 -8.75
N PRO A 68 19.13 2.83 -8.97
CA PRO A 68 19.97 2.80 -10.15
C PRO A 68 20.72 1.47 -10.14
N LEU A 69 20.58 0.71 -11.22
CA LEU A 69 21.52 -0.35 -11.57
C LEU A 69 22.82 0.40 -11.89
N GLU A 70 23.78 0.34 -10.98
CA GLU A 70 25.15 0.76 -11.23
C GLU A 70 25.81 -0.38 -12.05
N ASP A 71 26.37 -0.01 -13.20
CA ASP A 71 27.23 -0.85 -14.06
C ASP A 71 28.68 -0.67 -13.62
#